data_AF-E9RXK4-F1
#
_entry.id   AF-E9RXK4-F1
#
_cell.length_a   1.000
_cell.length_b   1.000
_cell.length_c   1.000
_cell.angle_alpha   90.00
_cell.angle_beta   90.00
_cell.angle_gamma   90.00
#
_symmetry.space_group_name_H-M   'P 1'
#
loop_
_entity.id
_entity.type
_entity.pdbx_description
1 polymer ?
#
loop_
_entity_poly.entity_id
_entity_poly.type
_entity_poly.pdbx_seq_one_letter_code
_entity_poly.pdbx_strand_id
1 'polypeptide(L)'
;MDNLQGTEYYEPLRKLRDSNASTLFDYDLALDLYYYTTLWKEKKKVLKKSELEIFTRDIGSKIDLLNLQWIYRAKKYFKMQPADIYSMIIPIHFKIHRDTMKELVETASVEEFIAHVASTYYVKRYDFDDHHTIERVYFECIQRLYTVDERRNPYSIASINTYLFLKEEEIKRLTSTLECIRYGLTPKETLDYTGGVIQK
;
A
#
# COMPACT_ATOMS: atom_id res chain seq x y z
N MET A 1 22.31 9.89 10.94
CA MET A 1 22.42 8.45 11.26
C MET A 1 22.89 8.22 12.68
N ASP A 2 23.87 8.98 13.17
CA ASP A 2 24.32 8.90 14.58
C ASP A 2 23.18 9.16 15.58
N ASN A 3 22.24 10.07 15.23
CA ASN A 3 21.02 10.31 16.01
C ASN A 3 20.04 9.13 16.06
N LEU A 4 20.18 8.14 15.16
CA LEU A 4 19.35 6.94 15.11
C LEU A 4 20.02 5.75 15.81
N GLN A 5 21.27 5.91 16.26
CA GLN A 5 22.00 4.86 16.94
C GLN A 5 21.25 4.40 18.21
N GLY A 6 21.04 3.08 18.33
CA GLY A 6 20.24 2.49 19.41
C GLY A 6 18.75 2.32 19.08
N THR A 7 18.29 2.84 17.94
CA THR A 7 16.94 2.56 17.42
C THR A 7 16.94 1.35 16.49
N GLU A 8 15.76 0.73 16.31
CA GLU A 8 15.58 -0.39 15.40
C GLU A 8 15.82 -0.03 13.91
N TYR A 9 15.73 1.25 13.57
CA TYR A 9 15.91 1.77 12.21
C TYR A 9 17.38 1.92 11.81
N TYR A 10 18.31 1.87 12.76
CA TYR A 10 19.73 2.09 12.51
C TYR A 10 20.34 1.01 11.62
N GLU A 11 20.09 -0.26 11.93
CA GLU A 11 20.71 -1.39 11.25
C GLU A 11 20.28 -1.52 9.76
N PRO A 12 18.99 -1.38 9.40
CA PRO A 12 18.56 -1.36 8.00
C PRO A 12 19.23 -0.23 7.19
N LEU A 13 19.28 0.98 7.76
CA LEU A 13 19.79 2.16 7.06
C LEU A 13 21.32 2.18 6.97
N ARG A 14 22.03 1.61 7.94
CA ARG A 14 23.50 1.61 7.98
C ARG A 14 24.09 0.89 6.76
N LYS A 15 23.47 -0.22 6.35
CA LYS A 15 23.90 -1.02 5.19
C LYS A 15 23.89 -0.23 3.88
N LEU A 16 22.99 0.75 3.75
CA LEU A 16 22.88 1.59 2.55
C LEU A 16 23.91 2.71 2.52
N ARG A 17 24.24 3.27 3.69
CA ARG A 17 25.27 4.30 3.80
C ARG A 17 26.63 3.80 3.30
N ASP A 18 26.97 2.57 3.66
CA ASP A 18 28.27 1.99 3.30
C ASP A 18 28.37 1.70 1.79
N SER A 19 27.26 1.81 1.04
CA SER A 19 27.16 1.59 -0.42
C SER A 19 27.54 2.79 -1.30
N ASN A 20 27.77 3.99 -0.74
CA ASN A 20 28.15 5.26 -1.42
C ASN A 20 27.32 5.74 -2.64
N ALA A 21 26.33 4.97 -3.12
CA ALA A 21 25.50 5.27 -4.29
C ALA A 21 23.98 5.27 -3.98
N SER A 22 23.59 5.19 -2.70
CA SER A 22 22.19 5.09 -2.30
C SER A 22 21.47 6.44 -2.39
N THR A 23 20.31 6.43 -3.04
CA THR A 23 19.38 7.56 -3.19
C THR A 23 18.41 7.64 -2.01
N LEU A 24 17.67 8.77 -1.89
CA LEU A 24 16.62 8.90 -0.88
C LEU A 24 15.57 7.76 -0.99
N PHE A 25 15.23 7.38 -2.22
CA PHE A 25 14.32 6.29 -2.50
C PHE A 25 14.80 4.96 -1.90
N ASP A 26 16.11 4.67 -1.98
CA ASP A 26 16.66 3.42 -1.43
C ASP A 26 16.52 3.35 0.10
N TYR A 27 16.66 4.49 0.78
CA TYR A 27 16.46 4.59 2.23
C TYR A 27 14.99 4.38 2.61
N ASP A 28 14.06 5.04 1.91
CA ASP A 28 12.62 4.88 2.14
C ASP A 28 12.18 3.43 1.90
N LEU A 29 12.64 2.85 0.78
CA LEU A 29 12.37 1.45 0.43
C LEU A 29 12.90 0.49 1.50
N ALA A 30 14.12 0.68 2.00
CA ALA A 30 14.67 -0.18 3.04
C ALA A 30 13.87 -0.10 4.35
N LEU A 31 13.33 1.08 4.70
CA LEU A 31 12.45 1.23 5.86
C LEU A 31 11.11 0.54 5.65
N ASP A 32 10.51 0.69 4.47
CA ASP A 32 9.25 0.01 4.13
C ASP A 32 9.43 -1.51 4.17
N LEU A 33 10.48 -2.04 3.54
CA LEU A 33 10.79 -3.46 3.56
C LEU A 33 11.04 -3.95 5.00
N TYR A 34 11.81 -3.21 5.80
CA TYR A 34 12.03 -3.53 7.20
C TYR A 34 10.72 -3.54 7.99
N TYR A 35 9.88 -2.53 7.82
CA TYR A 35 8.59 -2.41 8.49
C TYR A 35 7.68 -3.60 8.18
N TYR A 36 7.43 -3.89 6.91
CA TYR A 36 6.51 -4.97 6.53
C TYR A 36 7.05 -6.36 6.87
N THR A 37 8.34 -6.60 6.70
CA THR A 37 8.94 -7.90 7.05
C THR A 37 8.96 -8.15 8.56
N THR A 38 9.28 -7.13 9.35
CA THR A 38 9.26 -7.21 10.81
C THR A 38 7.83 -7.40 11.31
N LEU A 39 6.88 -6.58 10.85
CA LEU A 39 5.48 -6.70 11.22
C LEU A 39 4.91 -8.09 10.88
N TRP A 40 5.24 -8.61 9.70
CA TRP A 40 4.81 -9.94 9.26
C TRP A 40 5.40 -11.07 10.11
N LYS A 41 6.63 -10.92 10.59
CA LYS A 41 7.30 -11.91 11.46
C LYS A 41 6.78 -11.85 12.89
N GLU A 42 6.66 -10.65 13.44
CA GLU A 42 6.36 -10.42 14.86
C GLU A 42 4.87 -10.57 15.19
N LYS A 43 3.95 -10.45 14.21
CA LYS A 43 2.50 -10.57 14.45
C LYS A 43 2.10 -11.82 15.24
N LYS A 44 2.76 -12.96 15.01
CA LYS A 44 2.44 -14.24 15.69
C LYS A 44 2.86 -14.26 17.16
N LYS A 45 3.78 -13.38 17.57
CA LYS A 45 4.23 -13.26 18.95
C LYS A 45 3.23 -12.47 19.77
N VAL A 46 2.74 -11.36 19.22
CA VAL A 46 1.84 -10.41 19.88
C VAL A 46 0.37 -10.85 19.80
N LEU A 47 -0.10 -11.26 18.63
CA LEU A 47 -1.51 -11.59 18.39
C LEU A 47 -1.75 -13.10 18.36
N LYS A 48 -2.94 -13.52 18.79
CA LYS A 48 -3.34 -14.93 18.88
C LYS A 48 -4.76 -15.13 18.33
N LYS A 49 -5.05 -16.36 17.87
CA LYS A 49 -6.39 -16.80 17.44
C LYS A 49 -7.05 -15.83 16.44
N SER A 50 -8.27 -15.38 16.72
CA SER A 50 -9.06 -14.48 15.87
C SER A 50 -8.34 -13.17 15.54
N GLU A 51 -7.67 -12.56 16.53
CA GLU A 51 -6.93 -11.31 16.32
C GLU A 51 -5.79 -11.48 15.31
N LEU A 52 -5.08 -12.61 15.41
CA LEU A 52 -4.01 -12.94 14.47
C LEU A 52 -4.56 -13.19 13.07
N GLU A 53 -5.71 -13.84 12.94
CA GLU A 53 -6.34 -14.12 11.64
C GLU A 53 -6.80 -12.83 10.96
N ILE A 54 -7.50 -11.96 11.69
CA ILE A 54 -7.97 -10.65 11.19
C ILE A 54 -6.76 -9.83 10.76
N PHE A 55 -5.79 -9.65 11.65
CA PHE A 55 -4.60 -8.85 11.35
C PHE A 55 -3.78 -9.42 10.19
N THR A 56 -3.64 -10.75 10.09
CA THR A 56 -2.89 -11.39 8.99
C THR A 56 -3.58 -11.15 7.64
N ARG A 57 -4.92 -11.21 7.61
CA ARG A 57 -5.68 -10.90 6.39
C ARG A 57 -5.52 -9.44 5.99
N ASP A 58 -5.61 -8.53 6.94
CA ASP A 58 -5.48 -7.10 6.75
C ASP A 58 -4.11 -6.73 6.18
N ILE A 59 -3.05 -7.11 6.89
CA ILE A 59 -1.69 -6.76 6.49
C ILE A 59 -1.25 -7.51 5.23
N GLY A 60 -1.67 -8.77 5.07
CA GLY A 60 -1.39 -9.55 3.87
C GLY A 60 -2.03 -8.94 2.62
N SER A 61 -3.28 -8.47 2.75
CA SER A 61 -3.97 -7.80 1.64
C SER A 61 -3.36 -6.44 1.33
N LYS A 62 -2.96 -5.69 2.36
CA LYS A 62 -2.22 -4.43 2.18
C LYS A 62 -0.91 -4.64 1.42
N ILE A 63 -0.13 -5.66 1.77
CA ILE A 63 1.14 -5.97 1.10
C ILE A 63 0.92 -6.33 -0.37
N ASP A 64 -0.01 -7.25 -0.66
CA ASP A 64 -0.28 -7.65 -2.05
C ASP A 64 -0.70 -6.45 -2.91
N LEU A 65 -1.61 -5.61 -2.40
CA LEU A 65 -2.09 -4.42 -3.11
C LEU A 65 -1.01 -3.33 -3.26
N LEU A 66 -0.13 -3.17 -2.26
CA LEU A 66 1.04 -2.27 -2.37
C LEU A 66 2.00 -2.75 -3.45
N ASN A 67 2.31 -4.04 -3.49
CA ASN A 67 3.16 -4.61 -4.53
C ASN A 67 2.57 -4.36 -5.93
N LEU A 68 1.25 -4.51 -6.11
CA LEU A 68 0.60 -4.15 -7.39
C LEU A 68 0.78 -2.68 -7.75
N GLN A 69 0.59 -1.77 -6.79
CA GLN A 69 0.77 -0.33 -7.01
C GLN A 69 2.23 0.02 -7.34
N TRP A 70 3.18 -0.61 -6.66
CA TRP A 70 4.61 -0.41 -6.89
C TRP A 70 5.02 -0.89 -8.28
N ILE A 71 4.58 -2.09 -8.69
CA ILE A 71 4.84 -2.63 -10.04
C ILE A 71 4.23 -1.72 -11.10
N TYR A 72 2.99 -1.26 -10.90
CA TYR A 72 2.33 -0.32 -11.82
C TYR A 72 3.14 0.94 -12.02
N ARG A 73 3.56 1.59 -10.92
CA ARG A 73 4.32 2.84 -10.97
C ARG A 73 5.69 2.63 -11.61
N ALA A 74 6.38 1.56 -11.25
CA ALA A 74 7.66 1.19 -11.82
C ALA A 74 7.60 1.00 -13.34
N LYS A 75 6.56 0.35 -13.85
CA LYS A 75 6.35 0.17 -15.30
C LYS A 75 5.91 1.46 -16.00
N LYS A 76 4.86 2.12 -15.49
CA LYS A 76 4.22 3.26 -16.15
C LYS A 76 5.08 4.52 -16.15
N TYR A 77 5.66 4.87 -15.01
CA TYR A 77 6.35 6.16 -14.83
C TYR A 77 7.86 6.04 -14.96
N PHE A 78 8.44 4.93 -14.51
CA PHE A 78 9.89 4.78 -14.42
C PHE A 78 10.50 3.81 -15.45
N LYS A 79 9.67 3.03 -16.17
CA LYS A 79 10.09 2.04 -17.18
C LYS A 79 11.22 1.11 -16.67
N MET A 80 11.14 0.72 -15.39
CA MET A 80 12.14 -0.09 -14.72
C MET A 80 12.22 -1.50 -15.30
N GLN A 81 13.42 -2.11 -15.23
CA GLN A 81 13.60 -3.50 -15.64
C GLN A 81 13.02 -4.46 -14.59
N PRO A 82 12.58 -5.67 -14.98
CA PRO A 82 12.03 -6.65 -14.03
C PRO A 82 12.93 -6.93 -12.82
N ALA A 83 14.26 -6.97 -13.01
CA ALA A 83 15.23 -7.19 -11.94
C ALA A 83 15.19 -6.11 -10.84
N ASP A 84 15.03 -4.84 -11.24
CA ASP A 84 14.92 -3.71 -10.31
C ASP A 84 13.57 -3.76 -9.57
N ILE A 85 12.50 -4.10 -10.29
CA ILE A 85 11.16 -4.25 -9.71
C ILE A 85 11.15 -5.36 -8.65
N TYR A 86 11.80 -6.50 -8.89
CA TYR A 86 11.89 -7.58 -7.90
C TYR A 86 12.63 -7.16 -6.62
N SER A 87 13.59 -6.25 -6.73
CA SER A 87 14.35 -5.74 -5.59
C SER A 87 13.56 -4.73 -4.75
N MET A 88 12.52 -4.13 -5.35
CA MET A 88 11.63 -3.16 -4.72
C MET A 88 10.44 -3.82 -4.02
N ILE A 89 9.86 -4.90 -4.57
CA ILE A 89 8.64 -5.47 -3.98
C ILE A 89 8.87 -6.07 -2.59
N ILE A 90 7.85 -5.98 -1.74
CA ILE A 90 7.84 -6.63 -0.42
C ILE A 90 7.82 -8.14 -0.64
N PRO A 91 8.78 -8.91 -0.10
CA PRO A 91 8.94 -10.35 -0.37
C PRO A 91 7.97 -11.20 0.48
N ILE A 92 6.70 -10.83 0.49
CA ILE A 92 5.62 -11.51 1.22
C ILE A 92 4.45 -11.65 0.24
N HIS A 93 3.90 -12.86 0.18
CA HIS A 93 2.77 -13.20 -0.69
C HIS A 93 1.60 -13.70 0.16
N PHE A 94 0.40 -13.14 -0.03
CA PHE A 94 -0.78 -13.54 0.72
C PHE A 94 -1.86 -14.23 -0.13
N LYS A 95 -2.56 -13.48 -0.99
CA LYS A 95 -3.53 -13.99 -1.97
C LYS A 95 -3.00 -14.00 -3.39
N ILE A 96 -2.03 -13.14 -3.71
CA ILE A 96 -1.31 -13.19 -4.98
C ILE A 96 -0.11 -14.11 -4.81
N HIS A 97 -0.17 -15.27 -5.46
CA HIS A 97 0.91 -16.24 -5.40
C HIS A 97 2.17 -15.73 -6.08
N ARG A 98 3.32 -16.32 -5.70
CA ARG A 98 4.64 -15.94 -6.21
C ARG A 98 4.71 -15.99 -7.75
N ASP A 99 4.13 -17.02 -8.36
CA ASP A 99 4.16 -17.20 -9.82
C ASP A 99 3.35 -16.11 -10.52
N THR A 100 2.14 -15.81 -10.02
CA THR A 100 1.32 -14.69 -10.49
C THR A 100 2.04 -13.36 -10.33
N MET A 101 2.72 -13.13 -9.20
CA MET A 101 3.51 -11.92 -8.98
C MET A 101 4.68 -11.83 -9.97
N LYS A 102 5.31 -12.97 -10.26
CA LYS A 102 6.39 -13.06 -11.24
C LYS A 102 5.91 -12.67 -12.64
N GLU A 103 4.81 -13.27 -13.08
CA GLU A 103 4.16 -12.97 -14.36
C GLU A 103 3.80 -11.48 -14.47
N LEU A 104 3.22 -10.90 -13.41
CA LEU A 104 2.88 -9.48 -13.35
C LEU A 104 4.10 -8.57 -13.55
N VAL A 105 5.23 -8.90 -12.92
CA VAL A 105 6.48 -8.15 -13.10
C VAL A 105 7.06 -8.32 -14.51
N GLU A 106 6.91 -9.49 -15.13
CA GLU A 106 7.47 -9.83 -16.44
C GLU A 106 6.62 -9.39 -17.65
N THR A 107 5.40 -8.88 -17.43
CA THR A 107 4.55 -8.30 -18.49
C THR A 107 5.29 -7.27 -19.35
N ALA A 108 5.05 -7.29 -20.66
CA ALA A 108 5.79 -6.44 -21.60
C ALA A 108 5.26 -5.00 -21.65
N SER A 109 3.97 -4.80 -21.33
CA SER A 109 3.29 -3.50 -21.38
C SER A 109 2.47 -3.22 -20.11
N VAL A 110 2.11 -1.95 -19.92
CA VAL A 110 1.24 -1.53 -18.81
C VAL A 110 -0.18 -2.06 -19.02
N GLU A 111 -0.61 -2.16 -20.27
CA GLU A 111 -1.92 -2.68 -20.67
C GLU A 111 -2.04 -4.17 -20.35
N GLU A 112 -1.02 -4.97 -20.68
CA GLU A 112 -0.94 -6.39 -20.28
C GLU A 112 -0.93 -6.56 -18.77
N PHE A 113 -0.20 -5.69 -18.06
CA PHE A 113 -0.19 -5.66 -16.60
C PHE A 113 -1.59 -5.41 -16.04
N ILE A 114 -2.30 -4.39 -16.52
CA ILE A 114 -3.67 -4.07 -16.06
C ILE A 114 -4.62 -5.25 -16.33
N ALA A 115 -4.55 -5.85 -17.53
CA ALA A 115 -5.35 -7.00 -17.88
C ALA A 115 -5.08 -8.21 -16.97
N HIS A 116 -3.80 -8.45 -16.62
CA HIS A 116 -3.43 -9.53 -15.70
C HIS A 116 -3.89 -9.22 -14.27
N VAL A 117 -3.74 -7.97 -13.80
CA VAL A 117 -4.25 -7.51 -12.50
C VAL A 117 -5.76 -7.73 -12.38
N ALA A 118 -6.52 -7.52 -13.46
CA ALA A 118 -7.96 -7.78 -13.47
C ALA A 118 -8.32 -9.25 -13.18
N SER A 119 -7.41 -10.18 -13.48
CA SER A 119 -7.60 -11.60 -13.21
C SER A 119 -7.32 -12.00 -11.74
N THR A 120 -6.72 -11.10 -10.94
CA THR A 120 -6.30 -11.38 -9.56
C THR A 120 -7.48 -11.44 -8.59
N TYR A 121 -7.24 -12.01 -7.40
CA TYR A 121 -8.23 -12.17 -6.34
C TYR A 121 -8.91 -10.84 -5.95
N TYR A 122 -8.15 -9.74 -5.91
CA TYR A 122 -8.67 -8.46 -5.45
C TYR A 122 -9.61 -7.84 -6.47
N VAL A 123 -9.22 -7.74 -7.73
CA VAL A 123 -10.08 -7.10 -8.74
C VAL A 123 -11.36 -7.89 -8.98
N LYS A 124 -11.27 -9.22 -9.09
CA LYS A 124 -12.44 -10.11 -9.25
C LYS A 124 -13.45 -10.00 -8.11
N ARG A 125 -13.00 -9.70 -6.89
CA ARG A 125 -13.87 -9.69 -5.70
C ARG A 125 -14.67 -8.39 -5.57
N TYR A 126 -14.20 -7.31 -6.16
CA TYR A 126 -14.75 -5.98 -5.93
C TYR A 126 -15.39 -5.34 -7.16
N ASP A 127 -15.40 -6.04 -8.31
CA ASP A 127 -16.08 -5.64 -9.56
C ASP A 127 -15.77 -4.20 -9.95
N PHE A 128 -14.49 -3.95 -10.24
CA PHE A 128 -14.02 -2.62 -10.60
C PHE A 128 -14.36 -2.30 -12.05
N ASP A 129 -15.16 -1.25 -12.26
CA ASP A 129 -15.45 -0.69 -13.58
C ASP A 129 -14.17 -0.25 -14.30
N ASP A 130 -14.18 -0.26 -15.63
CA ASP A 130 -13.02 0.00 -16.54
C ASP A 130 -12.32 1.37 -16.35
N HIS A 131 -12.85 2.26 -15.52
CA HIS A 131 -12.36 3.64 -15.33
C HIS A 131 -11.57 3.84 -14.03
N HIS A 132 -11.28 2.78 -13.26
CA HIS A 132 -10.57 2.90 -11.99
C HIS A 132 -9.04 2.84 -12.19
N THR A 133 -8.32 3.83 -11.63
CA THR A 133 -6.86 3.75 -11.50
C THR A 133 -6.46 2.71 -10.46
N ILE A 134 -5.27 2.13 -10.59
CA ILE A 134 -4.77 1.12 -9.63
C ILE A 134 -4.65 1.71 -8.21
N GLU A 135 -4.33 2.99 -8.10
CA GLU A 135 -4.35 3.74 -6.85
C GLU A 135 -5.74 3.74 -6.19
N ARG A 136 -6.80 3.92 -6.98
CA ARG A 136 -8.17 3.92 -6.50
C ARG A 136 -8.63 2.52 -6.13
N VAL A 137 -8.26 1.51 -6.93
CA VAL A 137 -8.48 0.09 -6.62
C VAL A 137 -7.83 -0.28 -5.28
N TYR A 138 -6.57 0.09 -5.07
CA TYR A 138 -5.86 -0.10 -3.81
C TYR A 138 -6.66 0.52 -2.65
N PHE A 139 -7.04 1.78 -2.80
CA PHE A 139 -7.73 2.52 -1.74
C PHE A 139 -9.08 1.91 -1.38
N GLU A 140 -9.93 1.65 -2.37
CA GLU A 140 -11.28 1.11 -2.18
C GLU A 140 -11.24 -0.32 -1.61
N CYS A 141 -10.30 -1.16 -2.05
CA CYS A 141 -10.09 -2.50 -1.49
C CYS A 141 -9.80 -2.43 0.01
N ILE A 142 -8.84 -1.59 0.40
CA ILE A 142 -8.38 -1.46 1.77
C ILE A 142 -9.46 -0.84 2.65
N GLN A 143 -10.10 0.24 2.20
CA GLN A 143 -11.19 0.87 2.94
C GLN A 143 -12.34 -0.11 3.17
N ARG A 144 -12.72 -0.89 2.15
CA ARG A 144 -13.79 -1.88 2.26
C ARG A 144 -13.40 -3.05 3.17
N LEU A 145 -12.15 -3.51 3.11
CA LEU A 145 -11.63 -4.55 4.00
C LEU A 145 -11.76 -4.12 5.47
N TYR A 146 -11.20 -2.97 5.82
CA TYR A 146 -11.22 -2.45 7.19
C TYR A 146 -12.64 -2.18 7.70
N THR A 147 -13.49 -1.56 6.88
CA THR A 147 -14.89 -1.27 7.28
C THR A 147 -15.70 -2.55 7.50
N VAL A 148 -15.52 -3.57 6.66
CA VAL A 148 -16.23 -4.86 6.82
C VAL A 148 -15.72 -5.60 8.06
N ASP A 149 -14.42 -5.55 8.31
CA ASP A 149 -13.79 -6.28 9.42
C ASP A 149 -14.11 -5.68 10.77
N GLU A 150 -14.15 -4.35 10.88
CA GLU A 150 -14.66 -3.65 12.06
C GLU A 150 -16.12 -4.02 12.34
N ARG A 151 -17.00 -3.97 11.32
CA ARG A 151 -18.43 -4.29 11.49
C ARG A 151 -18.66 -5.72 11.97
N ARG A 152 -17.82 -6.66 11.52
CA ARG A 152 -17.91 -8.07 11.92
C ARG A 152 -17.28 -8.33 13.29
N ASN A 153 -16.27 -7.55 13.67
CA ASN A 153 -15.46 -7.76 14.87
C ASN A 153 -15.26 -6.44 15.65
N PRO A 154 -16.33 -5.83 16.20
CA PRO A 154 -16.26 -4.50 16.80
C PRO A 154 -15.46 -4.42 18.12
N TYR A 155 -15.12 -5.57 18.70
CA TYR A 155 -14.31 -5.67 19.93
C TYR A 155 -12.98 -6.39 19.65
N SER A 156 -12.34 -6.06 18.53
CA SER A 156 -11.07 -6.64 18.08
C SER A 156 -10.09 -5.56 17.62
N ILE A 157 -8.88 -5.98 17.24
CA ILE A 157 -7.87 -5.12 16.62
C ILE A 157 -8.37 -4.45 15.33
N ALA A 158 -9.40 -4.99 14.69
CA ALA A 158 -10.01 -4.40 13.50
C ALA A 158 -10.45 -2.95 13.76
N SER A 159 -11.06 -2.68 14.91
CA SER A 159 -11.54 -1.33 15.25
C SER A 159 -10.39 -0.33 15.38
N ILE A 160 -9.26 -0.76 15.97
CA ILE A 160 -8.07 0.08 16.12
C ILE A 160 -7.44 0.35 14.75
N ASN A 161 -7.27 -0.70 13.93
CA ASN A 161 -6.72 -0.57 12.58
C ASN A 161 -7.57 0.35 11.71
N THR A 162 -8.90 0.16 11.73
CA THR A 162 -9.84 0.99 10.97
C THR A 162 -9.81 2.43 11.44
N TYR A 163 -9.77 2.67 12.76
CA TYR A 163 -9.64 4.03 13.29
C TYR A 163 -8.37 4.74 12.79
N LEU A 164 -7.20 4.08 12.89
CA LEU A 164 -5.94 4.66 12.44
C LEU A 164 -5.97 4.96 10.94
N PHE A 165 -6.49 4.03 10.13
CA PHE A 165 -6.65 4.23 8.69
C PHE A 165 -7.56 5.43 8.38
N LEU A 166 -8.71 5.55 9.06
CA LEU A 166 -9.63 6.67 8.85
C LEU A 166 -9.00 8.00 9.28
N LYS A 167 -8.15 8.00 10.31
CA LYS A 167 -7.40 9.21 10.72
C LYS A 167 -6.32 9.61 9.72
N GLU A 168 -5.59 8.65 9.15
CA GLU A 168 -4.66 8.94 8.06
C GLU A 168 -5.40 9.53 6.84
N GLU A 169 -6.56 8.99 6.51
CA GLU A 169 -7.42 9.50 5.43
C GLU A 169 -7.94 10.91 5.70
N GLU A 170 -8.40 11.18 6.92
CA GLU A 170 -8.83 12.51 7.32
C GLU A 170 -7.71 13.55 7.16
N ILE A 171 -6.50 13.23 7.63
CA ILE A 171 -5.32 14.11 7.50
C ILE A 171 -4.98 14.35 6.02
N LYS A 172 -5.01 13.31 5.18
CA LYS A 172 -4.78 13.44 3.73
C LYS A 172 -5.82 14.36 3.09
N ARG A 173 -7.11 14.16 3.37
CA ARG A 173 -8.18 15.00 2.82
C ARG A 173 -8.04 16.45 3.24
N LEU A 174 -7.72 16.72 4.50
CA LEU A 174 -7.47 18.08 4.99
C LEU A 174 -6.27 18.71 4.26
N THR A 175 -5.17 17.97 4.11
CA THR A 175 -3.97 18.44 3.40
C THR A 175 -4.29 18.75 1.94
N SER A 176 -4.93 17.83 1.21
CA SER A 176 -5.35 18.03 -0.17
C SER A 176 -6.30 19.23 -0.33
N THR A 177 -7.22 19.43 0.62
CA THR A 177 -8.13 20.59 0.62
C THR A 177 -7.35 21.89 0.76
N LEU A 178 -6.41 21.95 1.71
CA LEU A 178 -5.57 23.12 1.94
C LEU A 178 -4.68 23.43 0.73
N GLU A 179 -4.13 22.40 0.08
CA GLU A 179 -3.37 22.54 -1.17
C GLU A 179 -4.25 23.07 -2.30
N CYS A 180 -5.48 22.55 -2.46
CA CYS A 180 -6.41 23.03 -3.48
C CYS A 180 -6.72 24.53 -3.29
N ILE A 181 -6.97 24.95 -2.05
CA ILE A 181 -7.19 26.37 -1.71
C ILE A 181 -5.93 27.19 -2.03
N ARG A 182 -4.74 26.69 -1.65
CA ARG A 182 -3.46 27.36 -1.92
C ARG A 182 -3.19 27.57 -3.41
N TYR A 183 -3.56 26.60 -4.25
CA TYR A 183 -3.41 26.70 -5.70
C TYR A 183 -4.58 27.41 -6.40
N GLY A 184 -5.59 27.86 -5.66
CA GLY A 184 -6.72 28.62 -6.20
C GLY A 184 -7.72 27.80 -7.02
N LEU A 185 -7.80 26.49 -6.77
CA LEU A 185 -8.79 25.63 -7.44
C LEU A 185 -10.21 26.01 -7.03
N THR A 186 -11.16 25.77 -7.93
CA THR A 186 -12.58 25.99 -7.64
C THR A 186 -13.09 25.00 -6.60
N PRO A 187 -14.19 25.32 -5.88
CA PRO A 187 -14.81 24.37 -4.95
C PRO A 187 -15.18 23.04 -5.61
N LYS A 188 -15.59 23.06 -6.88
CA LYS A 188 -15.95 21.86 -7.64
C LYS A 188 -14.74 20.96 -7.88
N GLU A 189 -13.61 21.52 -8.33
CA GLU A 189 -12.38 20.76 -8.51
C GLU A 189 -11.85 20.24 -7.16
N THR A 190 -11.94 21.05 -6.12
CA THR A 190 -11.54 20.66 -4.75
C THR A 190 -12.35 19.46 -4.25
N LEU A 191 -13.66 19.42 -4.52
CA LEU A 191 -14.54 18.30 -4.20
C LEU A 191 -14.16 17.02 -4.95
N ASP A 192 -13.81 17.12 -6.24
CA ASP A 192 -13.37 15.98 -7.03
C ASP A 192 -12.08 15.34 -6.47
N TYR A 193 -11.14 16.15 -5.96
CA TYR A 193 -9.91 15.66 -5.34
C TYR A 193 -10.09 15.14 -3.91
N THR A 194 -11.08 15.62 -3.18
CA THR A 194 -11.27 15.31 -1.74
C THR A 194 -12.36 14.26 -1.50
N GLY A 195 -13.09 13.87 -2.55
CA GLY A 195 -14.17 12.89 -2.48
C GLY A 195 -15.38 13.37 -1.68
N GLY A 196 -15.59 14.68 -1.58
CA GLY A 196 -16.71 15.25 -0.86
C GLY A 196 -18.02 15.14 -1.65
N VAL A 197 -19.10 14.75 -0.97
CA VAL A 197 -20.46 14.78 -1.53
C VAL A 197 -20.97 16.22 -1.48
N ILE A 198 -21.37 16.78 -2.61
CA ILE A 198 -22.10 18.06 -2.66
C ILE A 198 -23.42 17.87 -1.90
N GLN A 199 -23.57 18.54 -0.75
CA GLN A 199 -24.88 18.74 -0.16
C GLN A 199 -25.68 19.64 -1.11
N LYS A 200 -26.75 19.09 -1.67
CA LYS A 200 -27.78 19.83 -2.40
C LYS A 200 -28.62 20.66 -1.45
#